data_AF-X1R2Z3-F1
#
_entry.id   AF-X1R2Z3-F1
#
_cell.length_a   1.000
_cell.length_b   1.000
_cell.length_c   1.000
_cell.angle_alpha   90.00
_cell.angle_beta   90.00
_cell.angle_gamma   90.00
#
_symmetry.space_group_name_H-M   'P 1'
#
loop_
_entity.id
_entity.type
_entity.pdbx_description
1 polymer ?
#
loop_
_entity_poly.entity_id
_entity_poly.type
_entity_poly.pdbx_seq_one_letter_code
_entity_poly.pdbx_strand_id
1 'polypeptide(L)'
;MPVPRWQDNLIFQIIRNIHVAGRCTDCGECERACPVNIPLRSLTREMYDIVNELFQFKSGMDKEALPLMAHYEQEEAEDSFR
;
A
#
# COMPACT_ATOMS: atom_id res chain seq x y z
N MET A 1 23.52 19.22 1.49
CA MET A 1 22.74 18.08 2.02
C MET A 1 23.47 16.81 1.59
N PRO A 2 23.81 15.88 2.50
CA PRO A 2 24.42 14.61 2.09
C PRO A 2 23.47 13.85 1.17
N VAL A 3 24.02 13.18 0.15
CA VAL A 3 23.25 12.33 -0.75
C VAL A 3 22.75 11.12 0.07
N PRO A 4 21.44 10.81 0.08
CA PRO A 4 20.92 9.65 0.79
C PRO A 4 21.54 8.37 0.25
N ARG A 5 21.82 7.41 1.13
CA ARG A 5 22.27 6.08 0.71
C ARG A 5 21.11 5.32 0.08
N TRP A 6 21.41 4.26 -0.67
CA TRP A 6 20.38 3.46 -1.32
C TRP A 6 19.39 2.84 -0.31
N GLN A 7 19.85 2.52 0.91
CA GLN A 7 19.00 2.02 1.99
C GLN A 7 17.96 3.05 2.44
N ASP A 8 18.33 4.34 2.49
CA ASP A 8 17.42 5.41 2.91
C ASP A 8 16.26 5.54 1.91
N ASN A 9 16.57 5.44 0.61
CA ASN A 9 15.56 5.44 -0.45
C ASN A 9 14.65 4.22 -0.36
N LEU A 10 15.20 3.02 -0.08
CA LEU A 10 14.40 1.81 0.07
C LEU A 10 13.46 1.91 1.28
N ILE A 11 13.98 2.33 2.43
CA ILE A 11 13.20 2.52 3.67
C ILE A 11 12.08 3.53 3.42
N PHE A 12 12.36 4.65 2.75
CA PHE A 12 11.35 5.63 2.38
C PHE A 12 10.21 4.99 1.57
N GLN A 13 10.53 4.19 0.54
CA GLN A 13 9.50 3.55 -0.28
C GLN A 13 8.68 2.55 0.52
N ILE A 14 9.30 1.74 1.38
CA ILE A 14 8.61 0.78 2.24
C ILE A 14 7.65 1.51 3.20
N ILE A 15 8.14 2.50 3.92
CA ILE A 15 7.32 3.27 4.88
C ILE A 15 6.17 3.96 4.15
N ARG A 16 6.43 4.61 3.02
CA ARG A 16 5.39 5.26 2.21
C ARG A 16 4.32 4.27 1.78
N ASN A 17 4.73 3.08 1.36
CA ASN A 17 3.84 2.03 0.91
C ASN A 17 2.90 1.55 2.02
N ILE A 18 3.43 1.35 3.23
CA ILE A 18 2.63 1.01 4.44
C ILE A 18 1.64 2.13 4.78
N HIS A 19 2.06 3.40 4.75
CA HIS A 19 1.19 4.54 5.07
C HIS A 19 -0.02 4.69 4.12
N VAL A 20 0.09 4.15 2.90
CA VAL A 20 -0.98 4.20 1.89
C VAL A 20 -1.59 2.83 1.61
N ALA A 21 -1.38 1.85 2.50
CA ALA A 21 -2.04 0.55 2.43
C ALA A 21 -3.56 0.74 2.32
N GLY A 22 -4.20 -0.01 1.41
CA GLY A 22 -5.63 0.13 1.14
C GLY A 22 -6.05 1.43 0.43
N ARG A 23 -5.10 2.20 -0.14
CA ARG A 23 -5.41 3.37 -0.98
C ARG A 23 -5.00 3.21 -2.44
N CYS A 24 -4.06 2.31 -2.72
CA CYS A 24 -3.62 2.01 -4.09
C CYS A 24 -4.76 1.33 -4.87
N THR A 25 -5.05 1.79 -6.08
CA THR A 25 -6.04 1.19 -7.00
C THR A 25 -5.38 0.41 -8.15
N ASP A 26 -4.07 0.14 -8.04
CA ASP A 26 -3.24 -0.49 -9.08
C ASP A 26 -3.29 0.18 -10.48
N CYS A 27 -3.39 1.51 -10.52
CA CYS A 27 -3.44 2.27 -11.78
C CYS A 27 -2.10 2.39 -12.53
N GLY A 28 -0.97 2.05 -11.89
CA GLY A 28 0.37 2.10 -12.49
C GLY A 28 0.96 3.51 -12.70
N GLU A 29 0.25 4.56 -12.28
CA GLU A 29 0.67 5.95 -12.52
C GLU A 29 1.97 6.32 -11.78
N CYS A 30 2.24 5.69 -10.63
CA CYS A 30 3.48 5.87 -9.88
C CYS A 30 4.72 5.47 -10.68
N GLU A 31 4.64 4.39 -11.46
CA GLU A 31 5.73 3.91 -12.30
C GLU A 31 5.82 4.74 -13.59
N ARG A 32 4.68 5.00 -14.24
CA ARG A 32 4.61 5.80 -15.48
C ARG A 32 5.18 7.22 -15.30
N ALA A 33 4.90 7.85 -14.16
CA ALA A 33 5.32 9.22 -13.89
C ALA A 33 6.75 9.31 -13.31
N CYS A 34 7.42 8.19 -13.04
CA CYS A 34 8.73 8.20 -12.39
C CYS A 34 9.82 8.72 -13.35
N PRO A 35 10.51 9.84 -13.05
CA PRO A 35 11.50 10.43 -13.94
C PRO A 35 12.80 9.60 -14.04
N VAL A 36 12.96 8.60 -13.17
CA VAL A 36 14.16 7.76 -13.06
C VAL A 36 13.86 6.26 -13.26
N ASN A 37 12.68 5.92 -13.80
CA ASN A 37 12.29 4.57 -14.19
C ASN A 37 12.41 3.50 -13.08
N ILE A 38 12.11 3.87 -11.82
CA ILE A 38 12.03 2.90 -10.72
C ILE A 38 10.69 2.15 -10.84
N PRO A 39 10.68 0.81 -10.74
CA PRO A 39 9.45 0.00 -10.81
C PRO A 39 8.63 0.11 -9.52
N LEU A 40 8.11 1.31 -9.23
CA LEU A 40 7.36 1.59 -8.01
C LEU A 40 6.08 0.76 -7.89
N ARG A 41 5.50 0.33 -9.03
CA ARG A 41 4.29 -0.48 -9.03
C ARG A 41 4.51 -1.81 -8.35
N SER A 42 5.69 -2.42 -8.47
CA SER A 42 5.99 -3.71 -7.84
C SER A 42 5.75 -3.67 -6.33
N LEU A 43 6.17 -2.60 -5.65
CA LEU A 43 5.94 -2.44 -4.22
C LEU A 43 4.46 -2.16 -3.89
N THR A 44 3.81 -1.29 -4.65
CA THR A 44 2.41 -0.91 -4.36
C THR A 44 1.41 -2.01 -4.73
N ARG A 45 1.76 -2.85 -5.69
CA ARG A 45 0.96 -4.00 -6.10
C ARG A 45 1.01 -5.09 -5.04
N GLU A 46 2.20 -5.42 -4.53
CA GLU A 46 2.36 -6.39 -3.46
C GLU A 46 1.50 -6.02 -2.24
N MET A 47 1.57 -4.76 -1.80
CA MET A 47 0.74 -4.28 -0.69
C MET A 47 -0.76 -4.29 -1.00
N TYR A 48 -1.15 -4.03 -2.25
CA TYR A 48 -2.54 -4.14 -2.66
C TYR A 48 -3.04 -5.59 -2.55
N ASP A 49 -2.24 -6.56 -2.99
CA ASP A 49 -2.58 -7.98 -2.91
C ASP A 49 -2.61 -8.46 -1.44
N ILE A 50 -1.64 -8.06 -0.60
CA ILE A 50 -1.64 -8.32 0.86
C ILE A 50 -2.91 -7.79 1.53
N VAL A 51 -3.29 -6.53 1.26
CA VAL A 51 -4.49 -5.93 1.83
C VAL A 51 -5.75 -6.68 1.41
N ASN A 52 -5.82 -7.08 0.13
CA ASN A 52 -6.96 -7.84 -0.36
C ASN A 52 -7.01 -9.25 0.26
N GLU A 53 -5.87 -9.90 0.47
CA GLU A 53 -5.82 -11.24 1.09
C GLU A 53 -6.26 -11.18 2.56
N LEU A 54 -5.71 -10.24 3.33
CA LEU A 54 -5.94 -10.15 4.78
C LEU A 54 -7.30 -9.57 5.15
N PHE A 55 -7.82 -8.61 4.37
CA PHE A 55 -9.01 -7.83 4.77
C PHE A 55 -10.13 -7.87 3.73
N GLN A 56 -9.97 -8.65 2.64
CA GLN A 56 -10.92 -8.68 1.51
C GLN A 56 -11.25 -7.28 0.95
N PHE A 57 -10.32 -6.34 1.13
CA PHE A 57 -10.53 -4.93 0.81
C PHE A 57 -9.86 -4.56 -0.52
N LYS A 58 -10.63 -3.91 -1.40
CA LYS A 58 -10.14 -3.38 -2.68
C LYS A 58 -10.42 -1.88 -2.79
N SER A 59 -9.34 -1.10 -2.87
CA SER A 59 -9.44 0.37 -2.96
C SER A 59 -10.19 0.80 -4.22
N GLY A 60 -11.09 1.79 -4.07
CA GLY A 60 -11.77 2.43 -5.20
C GLY A 60 -12.93 1.63 -5.82
N MET A 61 -13.34 0.51 -5.22
CA MET A 61 -14.47 -0.29 -5.69
C MET A 61 -15.84 0.25 -5.26
N ASP A 62 -15.91 0.83 -4.07
CA ASP A 62 -17.11 1.45 -3.51
C ASP A 62 -16.75 2.84 -2.96
N LYS A 63 -17.63 3.82 -3.22
CA LYS A 63 -17.47 5.21 -2.78
C LYS A 63 -17.95 5.44 -1.37
N GLU A 64 -18.88 4.61 -0.89
CA GLU A 64 -19.48 4.72 0.44
C GLU A 64 -18.74 3.85 1.47
N ALA A 65 -17.89 2.93 1.00
CA ALA A 65 -17.05 2.12 1.87
C ALA A 65 -16.07 2.99 2.67
N LEU A 66 -15.94 2.67 3.97
CA LEU A 66 -14.95 3.30 4.82
C LEU A 66 -13.53 2.92 4.35
N PRO A 67 -12.54 3.82 4.49
CA PRO A 67 -11.15 3.45 4.23
C PRO A 67 -10.73 2.26 5.09
N LEU A 68 -9.82 1.42 4.59
CA LEU A 68 -9.32 0.23 5.31
C LEU A 68 -8.99 0.50 6.80
N MET A 69 -8.25 1.58 7.09
CA MET A 69 -7.85 1.92 8.46
C MET A 69 -8.99 2.42 9.37
N ALA A 70 -10.20 2.58 8.83
CA ALA A 70 -11.45 2.85 9.55
C ALA A 70 -12.44 1.68 9.44
N HIS A 71 -12.10 0.64 8.69
CA HIS A 71 -12.84 -0.61 8.57
C HIS A 71 -12.31 -1.55 9.65
N TYR A 72 -12.95 -1.54 10.82
CA TYR A 72 -12.63 -2.45 11.93
C TYR A 72 -13.84 -3.33 12.19
N GLU A 73 -13.72 -4.63 11.91
CA GLU A 73 -14.69 -5.63 12.34
C GLU A 73 -14.10 -6.41 13.52
N GLN A 74 -14.85 -6.53 14.62
CA GLN A 74 -14.37 -7.18 15.85
C GLN A 74 -13.98 -8.66 15.62
N GLU A 75 -14.59 -9.32 14.64
CA GLU A 75 -14.32 -10.72 14.29
C GLU A 75 -12.93 -10.90 13.63
N GLU A 76 -12.44 -9.93 12.85
CA GLU A 76 -11.08 -9.94 12.27
C GLU A 76 -9.97 -9.79 13.34
N ALA A 77 -10.29 -9.17 14.47
CA ALA A 77 -9.33 -8.98 15.56
C ALA A 77 -9.00 -10.29 16.29
N GLU A 78 -9.88 -11.30 16.24
CA GLU A 78 -9.68 -12.56 16.95
C GLU A 78 -8.83 -13.56 16.15
N ASP A 79 -8.87 -13.50 14.80
CA ASP A 79 -8.13 -14.42 13.92
C ASP A 79 -6.72 -13.91 13.58
N SER A 80 -6.50 -12.59 13.60
CA SER A 80 -5.21 -11.95 13.26
C SER A 80 -4.07 -12.14 14.28
N PHE A 81 -4.37 -12.65 15.49
CA PHE A 81 -3.38 -12.93 16.55
C PHE A 81 -3.22 -14.43 16.89
N ARG A 82 -3.80 -15.32 16.08
CA ARG A 82 -3.67 -16.77 16.22
C ARG A 82 -2.56 -17.33 15.32
#